data_AF-A0A940V257-F1
#
_entry.id   AF-A0A940V257-F1
#
_cell.length_a   1.000
_cell.length_b   1.000
_cell.length_c   1.000
_cell.angle_alpha   90.00
_cell.angle_beta   90.00
_cell.angle_gamma   90.00
#
_symmetry.space_group_name_H-M   'P 1'
#
loop_
_entity.id
_entity.type
_entity.pdbx_description
1 polymer ?
#
loop_
_entity_poly.entity_id
_entity_poly.type
_entity_poly.pdbx_seq_one_letter_code
_entity_poly.pdbx_strand_id
1 'polypeptide(L)' 'MECPYCKKQMKVGSIDVYDTLSWSPEGELRKGGSKYGIARNGIVLAKYLLLLPASKEAYYCSDCHKIILDTK' A
#
# COMPACT_ATOMS: atom_id res chain seq x y z
N MET A 1 6.01 14.44 -5.72
CA MET A 1 5.60 13.60 -6.86
C MET A 1 4.53 14.32 -7.66
N GLU A 2 4.56 14.23 -8.98
CA GLU A 2 3.47 14.70 -9.85
C GLU A 2 2.45 13.59 -10.07
N CYS A 3 1.16 13.92 -10.03
CA CYS A 3 0.08 12.98 -10.30
C CYS A 3 0.15 12.52 -11.76
N PRO A 4 0.25 11.21 -12.05
CA PRO A 4 0.38 10.72 -13.42
C PRO A 4 -0.89 11.00 -14.26
N TYR A 5 -2.03 11.20 -13.61
CA TYR A 5 -3.35 11.39 -14.24
C TYR A 5 -3.64 12.86 -14.59
N CYS A 6 -3.33 13.81 -13.71
CA CYS A 6 -3.66 15.23 -13.91
C CYS A 6 -2.44 16.17 -13.93
N LYS A 7 -1.23 15.62 -13.76
CA LYS A 7 0.07 16.34 -13.76
C LYS A 7 0.24 17.40 -12.67
N LYS A 8 -0.68 17.47 -11.70
CA LYS A 8 -0.56 18.37 -10.54
C LYS A 8 0.32 17.79 -9.44
N GLN A 9 0.90 18.66 -8.64
CA GLN A 9 1.72 18.28 -7.48
C GLN A 9 0.87 17.54 -6.43
N MET A 10 1.42 16.44 -5.90
CA MET A 10 0.77 15.61 -4.89
C MET A 10 1.26 15.94 -3.47
N LYS A 11 0.42 15.64 -2.48
CA LYS A 11 0.74 15.75 -1.04
C LYS A 11 1.38 14.46 -0.55
N VAL A 12 2.48 14.55 0.19
CA VAL A 12 3.14 13.41 0.84
C VAL A 12 2.41 13.07 2.14
N GLY A 13 2.29 11.77 2.44
CA GLY A 13 1.76 11.26 3.70
C GLY A 13 2.15 9.79 3.92
N SER A 14 1.60 9.17 4.97
CA SER A 14 1.80 7.75 5.28
C SER A 14 0.49 6.98 5.29
N ILE A 15 0.58 5.68 4.97
CA ILE A 15 -0.46 4.69 5.27
C ILE A 15 0.06 3.86 6.44
N ASP A 16 -0.66 3.92 7.55
CA ASP A 16 -0.31 3.22 8.78
C ASP A 16 -1.30 2.08 9.03
N VAL A 17 -0.78 0.87 9.22
CA VAL A 17 -1.59 -0.31 9.54
C VAL A 17 -0.97 -1.11 10.69
N TYR A 18 -1.81 -1.72 11.51
CA TYR A 18 -1.37 -2.54 12.64
C TYR A 18 -0.82 -3.91 12.24
N ASP A 19 -0.91 -4.29 10.97
CA ASP A 19 -0.46 -5.58 10.43
C ASP A 19 0.32 -5.33 9.11
N THR A 20 0.48 -6.35 8.26
CA THR A 20 1.14 -6.24 6.97
C THR A 20 0.24 -5.55 5.94
N LEU A 21 0.75 -4.50 5.30
CA LEU A 21 0.12 -3.89 4.13
C LEU A 21 0.56 -4.66 2.88
N SER A 22 -0.39 -5.24 2.16
CA SER A 22 -0.11 -5.96 0.91
C SER A 22 -1.17 -5.66 -0.16
N TRP A 23 -0.74 -5.62 -1.41
CA TRP A 23 -1.63 -5.64 -2.57
C TRP A 23 -1.77 -7.08 -3.09
N SER A 24 -2.99 -7.47 -3.44
CA SER A 24 -3.29 -8.76 -4.07
C SER A 24 -3.93 -8.53 -5.44
N PRO A 25 -3.56 -9.29 -6.48
CA PRO A 25 -4.29 -9.29 -7.74
C PRO A 25 -5.75 -9.69 -7.53
N GLU A 26 -6.63 -9.16 -8.37
CA GLU A 26 -8.03 -9.56 -8.39
C GLU A 26 -8.16 -11.07 -8.63
N GLY A 27 -9.07 -11.71 -7.89
CA GLY A 27 -9.30 -13.16 -7.98
C GLY A 27 -8.30 -14.04 -7.23
N GLU A 28 -7.20 -13.50 -6.71
CA GLU A 28 -6.29 -14.26 -5.86
C GLU A 28 -6.65 -14.17 -4.37
N LEU A 29 -7.11 -15.29 -3.82
CA LEU A 29 -7.32 -15.43 -2.39
C LEU A 29 -6.00 -15.63 -1.65
N ARG A 30 -5.93 -15.10 -0.43
CA ARG A 30 -4.82 -15.37 0.51
C ARG A 30 -4.73 -16.88 0.74
N LYS A 31 -3.57 -17.49 0.46
CA LYS A 31 -3.37 -18.91 0.75
C LYS A 31 -3.18 -19.10 2.26
N GLY A 32 -4.12 -19.78 2.90
CA GLY A 32 -4.09 -20.13 4.32
C GLY A 32 -4.67 -19.03 5.21
N GLY A 33 -5.50 -19.41 6.19
CA GLY A 33 -6.18 -18.51 7.12
C GLY A 33 -5.27 -17.79 8.13
N SER A 34 -3.98 -17.62 7.84
CA SER A 34 -3.09 -16.85 8.71
C SER A 34 -3.22 -15.36 8.37
N LYS A 35 -3.24 -14.51 9.40
CA LYS A 35 -3.28 -13.04 9.27
C LYS A 35 -2.12 -12.47 8.44
N TYR A 36 -1.06 -13.26 8.26
CA TYR A 36 0.16 -12.94 7.51
C TYR A 36 0.20 -13.52 6.09
N GLY A 37 -0.85 -14.21 5.64
CA GLY A 37 -0.92 -14.83 4.33
C GLY A 37 -1.08 -13.79 3.22
N ILE A 38 -0.08 -13.70 2.33
CA ILE A 38 -0.13 -12.87 1.12
C ILE A 38 -0.64 -13.76 -0.03
N ALA A 39 -1.33 -13.17 -1.01
CA ALA A 39 -1.68 -13.86 -2.25
C ALA A 39 -0.42 -14.38 -2.96
N ARG A 40 -0.54 -15.42 -3.78
CA ARG A 40 0.63 -16.05 -4.42
C ARG A 40 1.44 -15.05 -5.25
N ASN A 41 0.75 -14.14 -5.94
CA ASN A 41 1.36 -13.07 -6.71
C ASN A 41 1.12 -11.69 -6.07
N GLY A 42 0.91 -11.65 -4.75
CA GLY A 42 0.75 -10.41 -4.00
C GLY A 42 2.08 -9.69 -3.76
N ILE A 43 2.00 -8.38 -3.54
CA ILE A 43 3.14 -7.51 -3.26
C ILE A 43 3.03 -6.99 -1.84
N VAL A 44 4.09 -7.14 -1.05
CA VAL A 44 4.18 -6.54 0.28
C VAL A 44 4.61 -5.09 0.14
N LEU A 45 3.79 -4.19 0.66
CA LEU A 45 4.01 -2.74 0.60
C LEU A 45 4.66 -2.22 1.88
N ALA A 46 4.29 -2.78 3.03
CA ALA A 46 4.96 -2.56 4.31
C ALA A 46 4.81 -3.79 5.21
N LYS A 47 5.86 -4.11 5.97
CA LYS A 47 5.87 -5.21 6.93
C LYS A 47 5.69 -4.70 8.34
N TYR A 48 4.86 -5.39 9.12
CA TYR A 48 4.86 -5.22 10.56
C TYR A 48 6.19 -5.71 11.12
N LEU A 49 6.86 -4.90 11.95
CA LEU A 49 8.16 -5.23 12.53
C LEU A 49 8.03 -5.36 14.04
N LEU A 50 7.45 -6.48 14.49
CA LEU A 50 7.29 -7.01 15.88
C LEU A 50 6.73 -6.09 16.98
N LEU A 51 6.80 -4.77 16.83
CA LEU A 51 6.36 -3.71 17.76
C LEU A 51 6.08 -2.37 17.05
N LEU A 52 6.42 -2.22 15.77
CA LEU A 52 6.15 -1.00 14.99
C LEU A 52 5.02 -1.26 13.98
N PRO A 53 4.00 -0.38 13.91
CA PRO A 53 2.99 -0.46 12.86
C PRO A 53 3.66 -0.39 11.50
N ALA A 54 3.14 -1.14 10.53
CA ALA A 54 3.66 -1.06 9.19
C ALA A 54 3.24 0.29 8.60
N SER A 55 4.22 1.08 8.18
CA SER A 55 4.03 2.38 7.58
C SER A 55 4.63 2.40 6.18
N LYS A 56 3.92 2.97 5.20
CA LYS A 56 4.45 3.21 3.85
C LYS A 56 4.15 4.64 3.44
N GLU A 57 5.16 5.32 2.94
CA GLU A 57 4.99 6.63 2.31
C GLU A 57 4.06 6.50 1.09
N ALA A 58 3.13 7.45 0.97
CA ALA A 58 2.21 7.54 -0.14
C ALA A 58 1.97 9.00 -0.53
N TYR A 59 1.50 9.18 -1.76
CA TYR A 59 1.25 10.46 -2.38
C TYR A 59 -0.25 10.59 -2.67
N TYR A 60 -0.89 11.61 -2.12
CA TYR A 60 -2.29 11.90 -2.35
C TYR A 60 -2.47 13.06 -3.34
N CYS A 61 -3.25 12.81 -4.39
CA CYS A 61 -3.71 13.85 -5.31
C CYS A 61 -5.12 14.30 -4.92
N SER A 62 -5.26 15.57 -4.50
CA SER A 62 -6.55 16.15 -4.09
C SER A 62 -7.54 16.32 -5.24
N ASP A 63 -7.07 16.52 -6.47
CA ASP A 63 -7.96 16.69 -7.62
C ASP A 63 -8.53 15.35 -8.12
N CYS A 64 -7.68 14.33 -8.20
CA CYS A 64 -8.09 13.01 -8.69
C CYS A 64 -8.68 12.12 -7.59
N HIS A 65 -8.51 12.50 -6.32
CA HIS A 65 -8.84 11.69 -5.15
C HIS A 65 -8.17 10.30 -5.19
N LYS A 66 -6.89 10.27 -5.57
CA LYS A 66 -6.10 9.04 -5.68
C LYS A 66 -4.90 9.06 -4.75
N ILE A 67 -4.60 7.91 -4.17
CA ILE A 67 -3.36 7.65 -3.44
C ILE A 67 -2.48 6.78 -4.31
N ILE A 68 -1.21 7.15 -4.44
CA ILE A 68 -0.18 6.41 -5.17
C ILE A 68 0.95 6.11 -4.20
N LEU A 69 1.49 4.91 -4.27
CA LEU A 69 2.62 4.48 -3.46
C LEU A 69 3.52 3.62 -4.32
N ASP A 70 4.83 3.71 -4.08
CA ASP A 70 5.79 2.85 -4.72
C ASP A 70 5.84 1.49 -4.03
N THR A 71 6.08 0.44 -4.80
CA THR A 71 6.14 -0.93 -4.29
C THR A 71 7.50 -1.29 -3.68
N LYS A 72 8.51 -0.42 -3.84
CA LYS A 72 9.87 -0.58 -3.31
C LYS A 72 10.20 0.51 -2.32
#